data_AF-Q2GPT2-F1
#
_entry.id   AF-Q2GPT2-F1
#
_cell.length_a   1.000
_cell.length_b   1.000
_cell.length_c   1.000
_cell.angle_alpha   90.00
_cell.angle_beta   90.00
_cell.angle_gamma   90.00
#
_symmetry.space_group_name_H-M   'P 1'
#
loop_
_entity.id
_entity.type
_entity.pdbx_description
1 polymer ?
#
loop_
_entity_poly.entity_id
_entity_poly.type
_entity_poly.pdbx_seq_one_letter_code
_entity_poly.pdbx_strand_id
1 'polypeptide(L)'
;MIGDMGRASGKDVWSISAAARFAASVEPKPLTQALRDGWAALRFRHPSIATTADGDTLQYHVPDAQRLTRWLDETFIVVRGESSIDGILGTLPPRASACCYYLEDATEVILQLSHWRTDGIGAFYLLGALLKATIDHLRDEPHHFAWGQETVRLVPSVEWALKLPNRPTEAIEMATKAYLNTLSHAHGALGIPSQPMPAAQAARLPTLCFSVNKTAELLSACSQRGIRFESALHASVTAAAYSIAGPATASGSNHHSSTLRHSLRPHLPAPYHGVAGAAGLYTAAYFAKVPGTQSWLDNARYYETEYANGASPDLIPILSYGVIST
;
A
#
# COMPACT_ATOMS: atom_id res chain seq x y z
N MET A 1 1.26 7.61 -11.68
CA MET A 1 1.83 6.78 -12.76
C MET A 1 1.12 5.44 -12.73
N ILE A 2 0.52 4.98 -13.82
CA ILE A 2 -0.04 3.63 -13.90
C ILE A 2 1.14 2.68 -14.09
N GLY A 3 1.67 2.18 -12.96
CA GLY A 3 2.99 1.55 -12.90
C GLY A 3 2.98 0.07 -13.24
N ASP A 4 2.96 -0.28 -14.53
CA ASP A 4 3.25 -1.65 -15.02
C ASP A 4 4.71 -1.78 -15.53
N MET A 5 5.55 -0.77 -15.30
CA MET A 5 6.93 -0.69 -15.83
C MET A 5 7.84 -1.86 -15.40
N GLY A 6 7.51 -2.55 -14.30
CA GLY A 6 8.24 -3.75 -13.86
C GLY A 6 8.00 -5.00 -14.72
N ARG A 7 6.94 -5.00 -15.55
CA ARG A 7 6.54 -6.17 -16.35
C ARG A 7 7.63 -6.61 -17.33
N ALA A 8 8.38 -5.66 -17.90
CA ALA A 8 9.53 -5.93 -18.76
C ALA A 8 10.67 -6.66 -18.03
N SER A 9 10.74 -6.55 -16.70
CA SER A 9 11.70 -7.26 -15.85
C SER A 9 11.11 -8.51 -15.18
N GLY A 10 9.89 -8.93 -15.56
CA GLY A 10 9.22 -10.09 -14.97
C GLY A 10 8.84 -9.90 -13.51
N LYS A 11 8.72 -8.66 -13.03
CA LYS A 11 8.38 -8.32 -11.64
C LYS A 11 7.28 -7.28 -11.58
N ASP A 12 6.31 -7.44 -10.67
CA ASP A 12 5.47 -6.31 -10.27
C ASP A 12 6.23 -5.58 -9.15
N VAL A 13 7.01 -4.56 -9.54
CA VAL A 13 7.90 -3.80 -8.63
C VAL A 13 7.08 -2.98 -7.62
N TRP A 14 5.77 -2.89 -7.80
CA TRP A 14 4.84 -2.18 -6.94
C TRP A 14 3.57 -3.00 -6.71
N SER A 15 3.71 -4.30 -6.41
CA SER A 15 2.56 -5.05 -5.90
C SER A 15 2.33 -4.73 -4.41
N ILE A 16 1.08 -4.54 -4.03
CA ILE A 16 0.63 -4.47 -2.65
C ILE A 16 -0.10 -5.76 -2.30
N SER A 17 0.28 -6.35 -1.18
CA SER A 17 -0.38 -7.54 -0.65
C SER A 17 -0.93 -7.26 0.75
N ALA A 18 -2.21 -7.57 0.97
CA ALA A 18 -2.83 -7.54 2.29
C ALA A 18 -3.37 -8.94 2.60
N ALA A 19 -3.08 -9.47 3.78
CA ALA A 19 -3.42 -10.83 4.14
C ALA A 19 -4.12 -10.90 5.50
N ALA A 20 -5.01 -11.88 5.64
CA ALA A 20 -5.64 -12.23 6.90
C ALA A 20 -5.60 -13.74 7.12
N ARG A 21 -5.24 -14.13 8.34
CA ARG A 21 -5.48 -15.47 8.88
C ARG A 21 -6.74 -15.40 9.74
N PHE A 22 -7.62 -16.39 9.60
CA PHE A 22 -8.87 -16.44 10.34
C PHE A 22 -9.20 -17.87 10.76
N ALA A 23 -10.04 -18.01 11.78
CA ALA A 23 -10.64 -19.28 12.12
C ALA A 23 -12.00 -19.39 11.43
N ALA A 24 -12.32 -20.58 10.89
CA ALA A 24 -13.62 -20.86 10.30
C ALA A 24 -14.21 -22.13 10.92
N SER A 25 -15.48 -22.07 11.30
CA SER A 25 -16.28 -23.21 11.80
C SER A 25 -17.18 -23.80 10.71
N VAL A 26 -16.80 -23.58 9.45
CA VAL A 26 -17.55 -23.99 8.25
C VAL A 26 -16.67 -24.96 7.46
N GLU A 27 -17.30 -25.96 6.85
CA GLU A 27 -16.60 -26.91 5.98
C GLU A 27 -15.82 -26.18 4.87
N PRO A 28 -14.67 -26.71 4.41
CA PRO A 28 -13.81 -26.03 3.45
C PRO A 28 -14.51 -25.67 2.13
N LYS A 29 -15.37 -26.56 1.60
CA LYS A 29 -16.03 -26.34 0.32
C LYS A 29 -17.04 -25.17 0.35
N PRO A 30 -18.01 -25.10 1.29
CA PRO A 30 -18.86 -23.91 1.45
C PRO A 30 -18.07 -22.63 1.71
N LEU A 31 -16.99 -22.69 2.49
CA LEU A 31 -16.13 -21.53 2.76
C LEU A 31 -15.45 -21.02 1.48
N THR A 32 -14.88 -21.91 0.67
CA THR A 32 -14.27 -21.57 -0.62
C THR A 32 -15.28 -20.90 -1.55
N GLN A 33 -16.51 -21.41 -1.62
CA GLN A 33 -17.58 -20.81 -2.42
C GLN A 33 -17.93 -19.41 -1.90
N ALA A 34 -18.10 -19.25 -0.59
CA ALA A 34 -18.41 -17.95 0.02
C ALA A 34 -17.30 -16.90 -0.15
N LEU A 35 -16.03 -17.32 -0.14
CA LEU A 35 -14.91 -16.44 -0.44
C LEU A 35 -14.92 -16.01 -1.91
N ARG A 36 -15.18 -16.94 -2.82
CA ARG A 36 -15.30 -16.65 -4.26
C ARG A 36 -16.46 -15.71 -4.56
N ASP A 37 -17.61 -15.91 -3.94
CA ASP A 37 -18.78 -15.04 -4.12
C ASP A 37 -18.59 -13.70 -3.39
N GLY A 38 -17.89 -13.70 -2.25
CA GLY A 38 -17.43 -12.49 -1.58
C GLY A 38 -16.48 -11.66 -2.46
N TRP A 39 -15.64 -12.31 -3.27
CA TRP A 39 -14.77 -11.63 -4.24
C TRP A 39 -15.56 -10.99 -5.39
N ALA A 40 -16.61 -11.66 -5.89
CA ALA A 40 -17.56 -11.06 -6.83
C ALA A 40 -18.28 -9.84 -6.22
N ALA A 41 -18.74 -9.97 -4.98
CA ALA A 41 -19.37 -8.89 -4.23
C ALA A 41 -18.42 -7.70 -4.01
N LEU A 42 -17.14 -7.98 -3.75
CA LEU A 42 -16.12 -6.94 -3.59
C LEU A 42 -15.94 -6.17 -4.89
N ARG A 43 -15.88 -6.84 -6.05
CA ARG A 43 -15.86 -6.15 -7.36
C ARG A 43 -17.08 -5.27 -7.56
N PHE A 44 -18.26 -5.75 -7.20
CA PHE A 44 -19.48 -4.92 -7.29
C PHE A 44 -19.40 -3.70 -6.37
N ARG A 45 -18.89 -3.85 -5.15
CA ARG A 45 -18.79 -2.76 -4.15
C ARG A 45 -17.63 -1.78 -4.45
N HIS A 46 -16.54 -2.28 -5.05
CA HIS A 46 -15.31 -1.55 -5.37
C HIS A 46 -14.86 -1.86 -6.80
N PRO A 47 -15.57 -1.37 -7.84
CA PRO A 47 -15.32 -1.75 -9.24
C PRO A 47 -13.91 -1.42 -9.73
N SER A 48 -13.25 -0.43 -9.14
CA SER A 48 -11.87 -0.05 -9.48
C SER A 48 -10.84 -1.17 -9.27
N ILE A 49 -11.13 -2.23 -8.49
CA ILE A 49 -10.22 -3.38 -8.40
C ILE A 49 -10.10 -4.15 -9.73
N ALA A 50 -11.12 -4.03 -10.60
CA ALA A 50 -11.20 -4.71 -11.89
C ALA A 50 -10.95 -3.75 -13.08
N THR A 51 -10.42 -2.55 -12.85
CA THR A 51 -9.95 -1.69 -13.94
C THR A 51 -8.69 -2.25 -14.57
N THR A 52 -8.49 -2.01 -15.85
CA THR A 52 -7.25 -2.30 -16.60
C THR A 52 -6.57 -1.01 -17.03
N ALA A 53 -5.24 -1.04 -17.06
CA ALA A 53 -4.42 0.04 -17.59
C ALA A 53 -4.36 -0.03 -19.11
N ASP A 54 -4.58 1.10 -19.79
CA ASP A 54 -4.34 1.28 -21.22
C ASP A 54 -3.66 2.64 -21.42
N GLY A 55 -2.33 2.61 -21.52
CA GLY A 55 -1.48 3.81 -21.50
C GLY A 55 -1.72 4.64 -20.24
N ASP A 56 -2.13 5.89 -20.44
CA ASP A 56 -2.44 6.84 -19.36
C ASP A 56 -3.90 6.78 -18.88
N THR A 57 -4.67 5.79 -19.34
CA THR A 57 -6.09 5.65 -19.00
C THR A 57 -6.37 4.38 -18.21
N LEU A 58 -7.35 4.45 -17.32
CA LEU A 58 -7.91 3.29 -16.63
C LEU A 58 -9.29 2.99 -17.20
N GLN A 59 -9.48 1.75 -17.65
CA GLN A 59 -10.73 1.29 -18.25
C GLN A 59 -11.42 0.32 -17.32
N TYR A 60 -12.72 0.53 -17.10
CA TYR A 60 -13.57 -0.41 -16.39
C TYR A 60 -14.63 -0.96 -17.35
N HIS A 61 -14.76 -2.29 -17.40
CA HIS A 61 -15.80 -2.95 -18.16
C HIS A 61 -16.80 -3.61 -17.21
N VAL A 62 -18.07 -3.20 -17.33
CA VAL A 62 -19.19 -3.88 -16.68
C VAL A 62 -19.23 -5.33 -17.17
N PRO A 63 -19.17 -6.34 -16.27
CA PRO A 63 -19.21 -7.72 -16.69
C PRO A 63 -20.64 -8.17 -17.02
N ASP A 64 -20.79 -8.94 -18.09
CA ASP A 64 -21.91 -9.88 -18.21
C ASP A 64 -21.62 -11.15 -17.38
N ALA A 65 -22.57 -12.09 -17.33
CA ALA A 65 -22.40 -13.33 -16.57
C ALA A 65 -21.16 -14.14 -17.00
N GLN A 66 -20.87 -14.22 -18.29
CA GLN A 66 -19.74 -14.99 -18.81
C GLN A 66 -18.40 -14.33 -18.45
N ARG A 67 -18.31 -13.00 -18.60
CA ARG A 67 -17.13 -12.21 -18.25
C ARG A 67 -16.89 -12.20 -16.74
N LEU A 68 -17.96 -12.21 -15.93
CA LEU A 68 -17.83 -12.32 -14.48
C LEU A 68 -17.22 -13.67 -14.10
N THR A 69 -17.77 -14.78 -14.63
CA THR A 69 -17.24 -16.12 -14.38
C THR A 69 -15.78 -16.23 -14.77
N ARG A 70 -15.42 -15.75 -15.99
CA ARG A 70 -14.03 -15.74 -16.44
C ARG A 70 -13.12 -14.94 -15.51
N TRP A 71 -13.54 -13.74 -15.11
CA TRP A 71 -12.76 -12.91 -14.20
C TRP A 71 -12.57 -13.62 -12.85
N LEU A 72 -13.60 -14.27 -12.31
CA LEU A 72 -13.48 -15.04 -11.07
C LEU A 72 -12.55 -16.24 -11.23
N ASP A 73 -12.59 -16.96 -12.36
CA ASP A 73 -11.68 -18.08 -12.64
C ASP A 73 -10.22 -17.64 -12.70
N GLU A 74 -9.96 -16.46 -13.26
CA GLU A 74 -8.61 -15.92 -13.41
C GLU A 74 -8.07 -15.26 -12.13
N THR A 75 -8.95 -14.72 -11.28
CA THR A 75 -8.55 -13.85 -10.16
C THR A 75 -8.80 -14.41 -8.78
N PHE A 76 -9.67 -15.42 -8.62
CA PHE A 76 -9.84 -16.13 -7.36
C PHE A 76 -9.12 -17.48 -7.42
N ILE A 77 -8.03 -17.61 -6.66
CA ILE A 77 -7.09 -18.72 -6.76
C ILE A 77 -7.06 -19.47 -5.43
N VAL A 78 -7.43 -20.74 -5.46
CA VAL A 78 -7.29 -21.63 -4.29
C VAL A 78 -5.91 -22.27 -4.32
N VAL A 79 -5.17 -22.12 -3.24
CA VAL A 79 -3.83 -22.68 -3.04
C VAL A 79 -3.94 -23.83 -2.03
N ARG A 80 -3.37 -24.97 -2.39
CA ARG A 80 -3.35 -26.20 -1.58
C ARG A 80 -1.91 -26.69 -1.40
N GLY A 81 -1.60 -27.25 -0.24
CA GLY A 81 -0.28 -27.78 0.10
C GLY A 81 0.74 -26.73 0.55
N GLU A 82 0.34 -25.45 0.62
CA GLU A 82 1.17 -24.37 1.16
C GLU A 82 0.78 -24.05 2.60
N SER A 83 1.78 -23.89 3.46
CA SER A 83 1.57 -23.86 4.92
C SER A 83 1.49 -22.45 5.53
N SER A 84 1.85 -21.40 4.78
CA SER A 84 1.77 -20.02 5.28
C SER A 84 1.88 -18.95 4.18
N ILE A 85 1.31 -17.77 4.47
CA ILE A 85 1.55 -16.51 3.74
C ILE A 85 3.03 -16.25 3.49
N ASP A 86 3.90 -16.44 4.48
CA ASP A 86 5.34 -16.15 4.37
C ASP A 86 6.02 -17.00 3.29
N GLY A 87 5.55 -18.24 3.09
CA GLY A 87 6.07 -19.16 2.08
C GLY A 87 5.66 -18.76 0.65
N ILE A 88 4.48 -18.17 0.48
CA ILE A 88 3.91 -17.90 -0.85
C ILE A 88 4.08 -16.45 -1.31
N LEU A 89 4.08 -15.45 -0.42
CA LEU A 89 4.02 -14.04 -0.81
C LEU A 89 5.17 -13.65 -1.75
N GLY A 90 6.37 -14.18 -1.50
CA GLY A 90 7.54 -13.96 -2.32
C GLY A 90 7.54 -14.69 -3.67
N THR A 91 6.69 -15.71 -3.83
CA THR A 91 6.61 -16.56 -5.04
C THR A 91 5.44 -16.19 -5.94
N LEU A 92 4.52 -15.34 -5.48
CA LEU A 92 3.39 -14.90 -6.27
C LEU A 92 3.87 -14.18 -7.54
N PRO A 93 3.41 -14.61 -8.73
CA PRO A 93 3.81 -13.98 -9.98
C PRO A 93 3.21 -12.57 -10.09
N PRO A 94 3.83 -11.69 -10.89
CA PRO A 94 3.19 -10.44 -11.30
C PRO A 94 1.84 -10.71 -11.96
N ARG A 95 0.81 -9.94 -11.59
CA ARG A 95 -0.54 -10.05 -12.16
C ARG A 95 -1.00 -8.71 -12.66
N ALA A 96 -1.55 -8.69 -13.88
CA ALA A 96 -2.14 -7.48 -14.45
C ALA A 96 -3.46 -7.11 -13.75
N SER A 97 -4.15 -8.09 -13.17
CA SER A 97 -5.41 -7.93 -12.44
C SER A 97 -5.20 -8.09 -10.94
N ALA A 98 -6.06 -7.48 -10.13
CA ALA A 98 -6.14 -7.81 -8.71
C ALA A 98 -6.54 -9.29 -8.55
N CYS A 99 -5.88 -9.98 -7.62
CA CYS A 99 -6.12 -11.39 -7.33
C CYS A 99 -6.42 -11.59 -5.83
N CYS A 100 -7.27 -12.57 -5.56
CA CYS A 100 -7.59 -13.08 -4.24
C CYS A 100 -7.11 -14.54 -4.15
N TYR A 101 -6.13 -14.81 -3.30
CA TYR A 101 -5.61 -16.13 -3.05
C TYR A 101 -6.18 -16.66 -1.74
N TYR A 102 -6.77 -17.85 -1.76
CA TYR A 102 -7.23 -18.55 -0.57
C TYR A 102 -6.34 -19.77 -0.32
N LEU A 103 -5.60 -19.76 0.80
CA LEU A 103 -4.81 -20.89 1.25
C LEU A 103 -5.70 -21.77 2.13
N GLU A 104 -6.20 -22.86 1.55
CA GLU A 104 -7.24 -23.71 2.15
C GLU A 104 -6.75 -24.36 3.46
N ASP A 105 -5.51 -24.86 3.47
CA ASP A 105 -4.93 -25.56 4.61
C ASP A 105 -4.57 -24.64 5.79
N ALA A 106 -4.25 -23.37 5.49
CA ALA A 106 -3.85 -22.39 6.49
C ALA A 106 -5.01 -21.49 6.96
N THR A 107 -6.18 -21.57 6.31
CA THR A 107 -7.32 -20.65 6.51
C THR A 107 -6.89 -19.19 6.41
N GLU A 108 -6.19 -18.89 5.32
CA GLU A 108 -5.64 -17.57 5.03
C GLU A 108 -6.14 -17.05 3.70
N VAL A 109 -6.32 -15.74 3.61
CA VAL A 109 -6.60 -15.04 2.36
C VAL A 109 -5.57 -13.96 2.12
N ILE A 110 -5.16 -13.81 0.86
CA ILE A 110 -4.23 -12.77 0.39
C ILE A 110 -4.89 -12.02 -0.75
N LEU A 111 -5.02 -10.71 -0.60
CA LEU A 111 -5.33 -9.81 -1.69
C LEU A 111 -4.02 -9.30 -2.28
N GLN A 112 -3.78 -9.54 -3.56
CA GLN A 112 -2.64 -8.99 -4.30
C GLN A 112 -3.17 -8.01 -5.35
N LEU A 113 -2.71 -6.77 -5.31
CA LEU A 113 -3.10 -5.71 -6.25
C LEU A 113 -1.86 -4.96 -6.71
N SER A 114 -1.92 -4.33 -7.88
CA SER A 114 -0.92 -3.33 -8.26
C SER A 114 -1.14 -2.05 -7.45
N HIS A 115 -0.06 -1.37 -7.02
CA HIS A 115 -0.12 -0.21 -6.12
C HIS A 115 -0.86 0.99 -6.74
N TRP A 116 -0.98 1.06 -8.07
CA TRP A 116 -1.80 2.09 -8.71
C TRP A 116 -3.32 1.91 -8.45
N ARG A 117 -3.77 0.73 -8.02
CA ARG A 117 -5.18 0.45 -7.67
C ARG A 117 -5.54 0.79 -6.24
N THR A 118 -4.58 0.80 -5.33
CA THR A 118 -4.84 1.02 -3.89
C THR A 118 -3.56 1.39 -3.16
N ASP A 119 -3.70 2.13 -2.07
CA ASP A 119 -2.65 2.29 -1.07
C ASP A 119 -2.78 1.28 0.09
N GLY A 120 -1.83 1.35 1.04
CA GLY A 120 -1.80 0.54 2.25
C GLY A 120 -3.12 0.51 3.02
N ILE A 121 -3.72 1.67 3.23
CA ILE A 121 -4.99 1.79 3.97
C ILE A 121 -6.13 1.18 3.17
N GLY A 122 -6.18 1.47 1.87
CA GLY A 122 -7.18 0.92 0.95
C GLY A 122 -7.14 -0.60 0.89
N ALA A 123 -5.94 -1.21 0.89
CA ALA A 123 -5.80 -2.66 0.87
C ALA A 123 -6.41 -3.33 2.12
N PHE A 124 -6.24 -2.72 3.31
CA PHE A 124 -6.91 -3.20 4.52
C PHE A 124 -8.43 -3.00 4.48
N TYR A 125 -8.93 -1.91 3.92
CA TYR A 125 -10.36 -1.73 3.71
C TYR A 125 -10.94 -2.77 2.74
N LEU A 126 -10.25 -3.07 1.64
CA LEU A 126 -10.66 -4.11 0.69
C LEU A 126 -10.67 -5.48 1.35
N LEU A 127 -9.65 -5.80 2.15
CA LEU A 127 -9.57 -7.07 2.89
C LEU A 127 -10.73 -7.20 3.89
N GLY A 128 -11.02 -6.16 4.68
CA GLY A 128 -12.16 -6.15 5.59
C GLY A 128 -13.51 -6.26 4.87
N ALA A 129 -13.65 -5.59 3.72
CA ALA A 129 -14.86 -5.65 2.90
C ALA A 129 -15.07 -7.03 2.27
N LEU A 130 -13.99 -7.73 1.88
CA LEU A 130 -14.04 -9.12 1.41
C LEU A 130 -14.56 -10.04 2.52
N LEU A 131 -13.90 -10.01 3.69
CA LEU A 131 -14.30 -10.85 4.82
C LEU A 131 -15.76 -10.61 5.21
N LYS A 132 -16.20 -9.34 5.21
CA LYS A 132 -17.60 -9.01 5.43
C LYS A 132 -18.51 -9.62 4.36
N ALA A 133 -18.18 -9.49 3.08
CA ALA A 133 -18.98 -10.05 2.00
C ALA A 133 -19.08 -11.59 2.07
N THR A 134 -17.99 -12.25 2.46
CA THR A 134 -17.97 -13.70 2.72
C THR A 134 -18.89 -14.08 3.88
N ILE A 135 -18.85 -13.33 4.98
CA ILE A 135 -19.76 -13.55 6.12
C ILE A 135 -21.21 -13.33 5.71
N ASP A 136 -21.51 -12.26 4.96
CA ASP A 136 -22.85 -11.97 4.45
C ASP A 136 -23.36 -13.16 3.61
N HIS A 137 -22.53 -13.69 2.69
CA HIS A 137 -22.87 -14.86 1.87
C HIS A 137 -23.08 -16.16 2.69
N LEU A 138 -22.31 -16.37 3.75
CA LEU A 138 -22.50 -17.56 4.60
C LEU A 138 -23.79 -17.52 5.43
N ARG A 139 -24.38 -16.33 5.62
CA ARG A 139 -25.58 -16.13 6.44
C ARG A 139 -26.85 -16.03 5.60
N ASP A 140 -26.77 -15.36 4.47
CA ASP A 140 -27.90 -15.01 3.61
C ASP A 140 -27.85 -15.78 2.28
N GLU A 141 -28.87 -15.63 1.44
CA GLU A 141 -28.85 -16.18 0.08
C GLU A 141 -27.83 -15.45 -0.83
N PRO A 142 -27.33 -16.13 -1.89
CA PRO A 142 -26.39 -15.54 -2.84
C PRO A 142 -26.89 -14.20 -3.39
N HIS A 143 -26.04 -13.17 -3.30
CA HIS A 143 -26.39 -11.84 -3.78
C HIS A 143 -26.58 -11.82 -5.31
N HIS A 144 -27.74 -11.37 -5.76
CA HIS A 144 -27.96 -10.98 -7.15
C HIS A 144 -27.48 -9.54 -7.36
N PHE A 145 -26.39 -9.37 -8.10
CA PHE A 145 -25.83 -8.05 -8.41
C PHE A 145 -26.46 -7.48 -9.68
N ALA A 146 -27.03 -6.28 -9.57
CA ALA A 146 -27.47 -5.48 -10.72
C ALA A 146 -26.27 -4.81 -11.40
N TRP A 147 -25.44 -5.60 -12.08
CA TRP A 147 -24.25 -5.13 -12.80
C TRP A 147 -24.60 -4.00 -13.79
N GLY A 148 -23.73 -3.00 -13.84
CA GLY A 148 -23.95 -1.68 -14.45
C GLY A 148 -24.16 -0.59 -13.41
N GLN A 149 -24.87 -0.89 -12.32
CA GLN A 149 -25.11 0.08 -11.24
C GLN A 149 -23.87 0.36 -10.40
N GLU A 150 -22.86 -0.52 -10.43
CA GLU A 150 -21.61 -0.30 -9.72
C GLU A 150 -20.76 0.82 -10.26
N THR A 151 -20.94 1.24 -11.51
CA THR A 151 -20.08 2.24 -12.15
C THR A 151 -20.01 3.56 -11.39
N VAL A 152 -21.06 3.95 -10.66
CA VAL A 152 -21.08 5.14 -9.79
C VAL A 152 -20.15 5.04 -8.58
N ARG A 153 -19.63 3.84 -8.28
CA ARG A 153 -18.68 3.56 -7.19
C ARG A 153 -17.23 3.49 -7.67
N LEU A 154 -16.96 3.78 -8.95
CA LEU A 154 -15.59 3.98 -9.41
C LEU A 154 -14.95 5.12 -8.64
N VAL A 155 -13.76 4.89 -8.11
CA VAL A 155 -13.04 5.94 -7.41
C VAL A 155 -12.47 6.95 -8.41
N PRO A 156 -12.51 8.26 -8.09
CA PRO A 156 -11.89 9.28 -8.91
C PRO A 156 -10.36 9.32 -8.71
N SER A 157 -9.67 9.99 -9.64
CA SER A 157 -8.27 10.36 -9.45
C SER A 157 -8.09 11.29 -8.25
N VAL A 158 -6.87 11.39 -7.73
CA VAL A 158 -6.56 12.26 -6.58
C VAL A 158 -6.81 13.74 -6.91
N GLU A 159 -6.47 14.15 -8.13
CA GLU A 159 -6.65 15.53 -8.62
C GLU A 159 -8.13 15.89 -8.67
N TRP A 160 -8.97 14.97 -9.18
CA TRP A 160 -10.40 15.18 -9.24
C TRP A 160 -11.02 15.20 -7.84
N ALA A 161 -10.63 14.24 -6.97
CA ALA A 161 -11.17 14.13 -5.62
C ALA A 161 -10.87 15.36 -4.77
N LEU A 162 -9.65 15.91 -4.89
CA LEU A 162 -9.18 17.08 -4.16
C LEU A 162 -9.48 18.40 -4.89
N LYS A 163 -10.13 18.35 -6.06
CA LYS A 163 -10.44 19.52 -6.90
C LYS A 163 -9.20 20.38 -7.20
N LEU A 164 -8.08 19.73 -7.48
CA LEU A 164 -6.83 20.40 -7.80
C LEU A 164 -6.97 21.20 -9.11
N PRO A 165 -6.29 22.35 -9.23
CA PRO A 165 -6.38 23.15 -10.43
C PRO A 165 -5.80 22.40 -11.62
N ASN A 166 -6.33 22.67 -12.82
CA ASN A 166 -5.82 22.07 -14.07
C ASN A 166 -4.52 22.75 -14.55
N ARG A 167 -4.24 23.97 -14.10
CA ARG A 167 -3.01 24.72 -14.41
C ARG A 167 -2.32 25.13 -13.10
N PRO A 168 -1.00 24.93 -12.98
CA PRO A 168 -0.30 25.27 -11.77
C PRO A 168 -0.24 26.81 -11.64
N THR A 169 -0.38 27.31 -10.43
CA THR A 169 -0.04 28.70 -10.10
C THR A 169 1.46 28.79 -9.84
N GLU A 170 2.04 29.99 -9.85
CA GLU A 170 3.46 30.19 -9.54
C GLU A 170 3.84 29.60 -8.16
N ALA A 171 2.95 29.74 -7.17
CA ALA A 171 3.13 29.14 -5.85
C ALA A 171 3.20 27.60 -5.92
N ILE A 172 2.31 26.97 -6.71
CA ILE A 172 2.30 25.52 -6.93
C ILE A 172 3.59 25.08 -7.63
N GLU A 173 4.06 25.82 -8.63
CA GLU A 173 5.32 25.51 -9.31
C GLU A 173 6.53 25.59 -8.38
N MET A 174 6.60 26.62 -7.53
CA MET A 174 7.66 26.77 -6.53
C MET A 174 7.64 25.62 -5.52
N ALA A 175 6.46 25.30 -4.97
CA ALA A 175 6.30 24.16 -4.06
C ALA A 175 6.67 22.84 -4.75
N THR A 176 6.23 22.63 -5.99
CA THR A 176 6.55 21.44 -6.80
C THR A 176 8.06 21.28 -6.94
N LYS A 177 8.78 22.36 -7.30
CA LYS A 177 10.24 22.35 -7.40
C LYS A 177 10.89 22.04 -6.06
N ALA A 178 10.41 22.62 -4.95
CA ALA A 178 10.94 22.35 -3.62
C ALA A 178 10.83 20.87 -3.24
N TYR A 179 9.67 20.25 -3.44
CA TYR A 179 9.46 18.83 -3.14
C TYR A 179 10.17 17.89 -4.13
N LEU A 180 10.19 18.20 -5.44
CA LEU A 180 10.98 17.43 -6.41
C LEU A 180 12.48 17.49 -6.10
N ASN A 181 12.99 18.62 -5.63
CA ASN A 181 14.38 18.76 -5.22
C ASN A 181 14.73 17.82 -4.06
N THR A 182 13.77 17.36 -3.25
CA THR A 182 14.03 16.35 -2.22
C THR A 182 14.51 15.02 -2.82
N LEU A 183 14.18 14.70 -4.08
CA LEU A 183 14.73 13.51 -4.76
C LEU A 183 16.27 13.52 -4.78
N SER A 184 16.89 14.71 -4.83
CA SER A 184 18.35 14.86 -4.76
C SER A 184 18.92 14.37 -3.42
N HIS A 185 18.12 14.28 -2.37
CA HIS A 185 18.54 13.70 -1.09
C HIS A 185 18.92 12.22 -1.22
N ALA A 186 18.42 11.49 -2.23
CA ALA A 186 18.86 10.11 -2.47
C ALA A 186 20.34 10.04 -2.90
N HIS A 187 20.87 11.09 -3.54
CA HIS A 187 22.27 11.13 -3.94
C HIS A 187 23.19 11.24 -2.72
N GLY A 188 24.18 10.34 -2.62
CA GLY A 188 25.11 10.29 -1.49
C GLY A 188 24.50 9.81 -0.17
N ALA A 189 23.25 9.31 -0.19
CA ALA A 189 22.64 8.70 0.98
C ALA A 189 23.33 7.37 1.32
N LEU A 190 23.38 7.04 2.62
CA LEU A 190 23.88 5.75 3.09
C LEU A 190 23.08 4.59 2.49
N GLY A 191 23.78 3.71 1.78
CA GLY A 191 23.25 2.43 1.33
C GLY A 191 23.45 1.33 2.36
N ILE A 192 22.62 0.29 2.29
CA ILE A 192 22.86 -0.97 3.00
C ILE A 192 23.74 -1.85 2.10
N PRO A 193 24.89 -2.36 2.57
CA PRO A 193 25.69 -3.29 1.79
C PRO A 193 24.85 -4.50 1.36
N SER A 194 24.76 -4.73 0.05
CA SER A 194 24.03 -5.87 -0.51
C SER A 194 24.95 -6.64 -1.46
N GLN A 195 24.88 -7.98 -1.41
CA GLN A 195 25.51 -8.80 -2.44
C GLN A 195 24.66 -8.77 -3.72
N PRO A 196 25.27 -8.78 -4.92
CA PRO A 196 24.52 -8.95 -6.16
C PRO A 196 23.74 -10.26 -6.11
N MET A 197 22.41 -10.17 -6.15
CA MET A 197 21.54 -11.35 -6.17
C MET A 197 20.95 -11.54 -7.57
N PRO A 198 20.88 -12.79 -8.09
CA PRO A 198 20.15 -13.08 -9.32
C PRO A 198 18.70 -12.62 -9.19
N ALA A 199 18.15 -12.00 -10.25
CA ALA A 199 16.81 -11.42 -10.25
C ALA A 199 15.69 -12.42 -9.88
N ALA A 200 15.95 -13.73 -9.98
CA ALA A 200 14.99 -14.82 -9.79
C ALA A 200 14.70 -15.23 -8.33
N GLN A 201 15.34 -14.64 -7.32
CA GLN A 201 14.99 -14.96 -5.93
C GLN A 201 13.78 -14.16 -5.46
N ALA A 202 12.80 -14.90 -4.91
CA ALA A 202 11.61 -14.39 -4.24
C ALA A 202 11.95 -13.31 -3.21
N ALA A 203 11.16 -12.23 -3.19
CA ALA A 203 11.22 -11.27 -2.10
C ALA A 203 10.88 -11.99 -0.79
N ARG A 204 11.75 -11.88 0.22
CA ARG A 204 11.49 -12.45 1.56
C ARG A 204 10.91 -11.36 2.45
N LEU A 205 9.99 -11.75 3.34
CA LEU A 205 9.38 -10.87 4.32
C LEU A 205 9.79 -11.27 5.74
N PRO A 206 11.01 -10.95 6.19
CA PRO A 206 11.38 -11.19 7.58
C PRO A 206 10.52 -10.30 8.50
N THR A 207 9.78 -10.94 9.42
CA THR A 207 8.91 -10.24 10.37
C THR A 207 9.51 -10.31 11.77
N LEU A 208 9.62 -9.14 12.43
CA LEU A 208 9.95 -9.04 13.85
C LEU A 208 8.67 -8.75 14.64
N CYS A 209 8.17 -9.75 15.36
CA CYS A 209 6.97 -9.62 16.19
C CYS A 209 7.32 -9.26 17.63
N PHE A 210 6.79 -8.15 18.14
CA PHE A 210 6.87 -7.80 19.56
C PHE A 210 5.68 -8.39 20.32
N SER A 211 5.91 -8.79 21.58
CA SER A 211 4.82 -9.18 22.48
C SER A 211 3.95 -7.98 22.85
N VAL A 212 2.70 -8.22 23.26
CA VAL A 212 1.78 -7.16 23.72
C VAL A 212 2.43 -6.29 24.81
N ASN A 213 3.08 -6.91 25.78
CA ASN A 213 3.78 -6.20 26.86
C ASN A 213 4.93 -5.34 26.32
N LYS A 214 5.73 -5.86 25.38
CA LYS A 214 6.83 -5.10 24.81
C LYS A 214 6.33 -3.93 23.96
N THR A 215 5.28 -4.15 23.18
CA THR A 215 4.62 -3.07 22.42
C THR A 215 4.11 -1.99 23.36
N ALA A 216 3.43 -2.34 24.45
CA ALA A 216 2.95 -1.37 25.44
C ALA A 216 4.09 -0.57 26.10
N GLU A 217 5.20 -1.25 26.44
CA GLU A 217 6.40 -0.61 26.97
C GLU A 217 6.98 0.42 25.99
N LEU A 218 7.11 0.05 24.71
CA LEU A 218 7.62 0.93 23.66
C LEU A 218 6.71 2.15 23.44
N LEU A 219 5.40 1.94 23.37
CA LEU A 219 4.42 3.03 23.22
C LEU A 219 4.46 3.99 24.41
N SER A 220 4.53 3.47 25.64
CA SER A 220 4.67 4.27 26.85
C SER A 220 5.97 5.08 26.86
N ALA A 221 7.09 4.46 26.48
CA ALA A 221 8.39 5.14 26.41
C ALA A 221 8.42 6.27 25.36
N CYS A 222 7.74 6.11 24.22
CA CYS A 222 7.58 7.16 23.20
C CYS A 222 6.73 8.32 23.75
N SER A 223 5.59 8.00 24.37
CA SER A 223 4.69 9.00 24.98
C SER A 223 5.40 9.85 26.04
N GLN A 224 6.19 9.23 26.93
CA GLN A 224 6.99 9.95 27.94
C GLN A 224 8.02 10.91 27.34
N ARG A 225 8.44 10.68 26.08
CA ARG A 225 9.39 11.52 25.35
C ARG A 225 8.70 12.56 24.45
N GLY A 226 7.36 12.58 24.42
CA GLY A 226 6.59 13.49 23.59
C GLY A 226 6.70 13.21 22.09
N ILE A 227 6.93 11.96 21.69
CA ILE A 227 7.04 11.54 20.29
C ILE A 227 6.11 10.36 19.99
N ARG A 228 5.70 10.22 18.74
CA ARG A 228 4.97 9.04 18.26
C ARG A 228 5.90 7.86 18.04
N PHE A 229 5.33 6.66 18.04
CA PHE A 229 6.06 5.42 17.79
C PHE A 229 6.67 5.40 16.39
N GLU A 230 5.95 5.89 15.39
CA GLU A 230 6.39 5.96 14.00
C GLU A 230 7.66 6.82 13.87
N SER A 231 7.70 7.97 14.53
CA SER A 231 8.87 8.86 14.59
C SER A 231 10.08 8.18 15.25
N ALA A 232 9.84 7.48 16.36
CA ALA A 232 10.85 6.71 17.07
C ALA A 232 11.39 5.52 16.23
N LEU A 233 10.50 4.83 15.52
CA LEU A 233 10.85 3.72 14.62
C LEU A 233 11.70 4.23 13.46
N HIS A 234 11.32 5.35 12.84
CA HIS A 234 12.05 5.96 11.74
C HIS A 234 13.48 6.39 12.16
N ALA A 235 13.60 7.02 13.33
CA ALA A 235 14.90 7.36 13.92
C ALA A 235 15.74 6.11 14.25
N SER A 236 15.09 5.01 14.65
CA SER A 236 15.78 3.74 14.92
C SER A 236 16.29 3.08 13.65
N VAL A 237 15.54 3.13 12.54
CA VAL A 237 16.02 2.68 11.21
C VAL A 237 17.22 3.50 10.76
N THR A 238 17.17 4.82 10.95
CA THR A 238 18.31 5.72 10.69
C THR A 238 19.54 5.30 11.51
N ALA A 239 19.39 5.14 12.83
CA ALA A 239 20.48 4.75 13.71
C ALA A 239 21.06 3.37 13.33
N ALA A 240 20.21 2.42 12.95
CA ALA A 240 20.64 1.11 12.46
C ALA A 240 21.44 1.23 11.17
N ALA A 241 21.02 2.06 10.22
CA ALA A 241 21.75 2.30 8.96
C ALA A 241 23.16 2.85 9.23
N TYR A 242 23.30 3.83 10.14
CA TYR A 242 24.60 4.35 10.56
C TYR A 242 25.46 3.29 11.27
N SER A 243 24.84 2.48 12.13
CA SER A 243 25.55 1.39 12.82
C SER A 243 26.10 0.34 11.85
N ILE A 244 25.38 0.04 10.76
CA ILE A 244 25.82 -0.91 9.73
C ILE A 244 26.94 -0.32 8.88
N ALA A 245 26.85 0.97 8.52
CA ALA A 245 27.87 1.64 7.71
C ALA A 245 29.23 1.70 8.42
N GLY A 246 29.22 1.87 9.75
CA GLY A 246 30.40 1.90 10.61
C GLY A 246 31.07 3.27 10.72
N PRO A 247 32.06 3.44 11.63
CA PRO A 247 32.64 4.75 11.96
C PRO A 247 33.38 5.44 10.80
N ALA A 248 34.02 4.66 9.93
CA ALA A 248 34.83 5.19 8.82
C ALA A 248 34.00 5.86 7.72
N THR A 249 32.76 5.40 7.51
CA THR A 249 31.79 6.01 6.58
C THR A 249 30.90 7.04 7.28
N ALA A 250 30.69 6.95 8.60
CA ALA A 250 29.96 7.96 9.37
C ALA A 250 30.72 9.29 9.55
N SER A 251 32.04 9.29 9.32
CA SER A 251 32.93 10.47 9.49
C SER A 251 32.95 11.44 8.30
N GLY A 252 32.26 11.13 7.19
CA GLY A 252 32.17 11.98 5.99
C GLY A 252 30.90 12.84 5.92
N SER A 253 30.67 13.52 4.80
CA SER A 253 29.44 14.27 4.47
C SER A 253 28.20 13.38 4.24
N ASN A 254 28.17 12.19 4.83
CA ASN A 254 27.18 11.15 4.56
C ASN A 254 25.90 11.39 5.37
N HIS A 255 24.76 11.22 4.71
CA HIS A 255 23.44 11.39 5.31
C HIS A 255 22.61 10.11 5.14
N HIS A 256 21.62 9.94 6.00
CA HIS A 256 20.55 9.00 5.74
C HIS A 256 19.42 9.74 5.05
N SER A 257 18.85 9.11 4.02
CA SER A 257 17.67 9.62 3.34
C SER A 257 16.60 8.56 3.33
N SER A 258 15.38 9.01 3.59
CA SER A 258 14.23 8.15 3.79
C SER A 258 13.01 8.75 3.12
N THR A 259 12.17 7.91 2.52
CA THR A 259 10.89 8.39 1.98
C THR A 259 9.89 8.55 3.13
N LEU A 260 9.36 9.76 3.30
CA LEU A 260 8.18 10.02 4.12
C LEU A 260 6.94 9.80 3.26
N ARG A 261 5.98 9.04 3.78
CA ARG A 261 4.72 8.73 3.12
C ARG A 261 3.57 9.22 3.98
N HIS A 262 2.65 9.95 3.36
CA HIS A 262 1.50 10.58 4.01
C HIS A 262 0.21 10.11 3.35
N SER A 263 -0.79 9.77 4.18
CA SER A 263 -2.12 9.50 3.66
C SER A 263 -2.81 10.82 3.27
N LEU A 264 -3.44 10.82 2.09
CA LEU A 264 -4.27 11.92 1.64
C LEU A 264 -5.74 11.78 2.08
N ARG A 265 -6.13 10.64 2.67
CA ARG A 265 -7.52 10.39 3.12
C ARG A 265 -8.09 11.48 4.02
N PRO A 266 -7.34 12.06 4.99
CA PRO A 266 -7.86 13.15 5.81
C PRO A 266 -8.30 14.39 5.02
N HIS A 267 -7.81 14.55 3.79
CA HIS A 267 -8.13 15.68 2.90
C HIS A 267 -9.18 15.34 1.85
N LEU A 268 -9.54 14.06 1.70
CA LEU A 268 -10.51 13.64 0.71
C LEU A 268 -11.95 13.94 1.18
N PRO A 269 -12.82 14.42 0.28
CA PRO A 269 -14.23 14.56 0.61
C PRO A 269 -14.87 13.18 0.85
N ALA A 270 -16.01 13.17 1.55
CA ALA A 270 -16.86 11.99 1.59
C ALA A 270 -17.28 11.58 0.15
N PRO A 271 -17.34 10.29 -0.18
CA PRO A 271 -17.09 9.14 0.70
C PRO A 271 -15.64 8.60 0.64
N TYR A 272 -14.74 9.27 -0.08
CA TYR A 272 -13.44 8.73 -0.49
C TYR A 272 -12.39 8.66 0.63
N HIS A 273 -12.59 9.38 1.74
CA HIS A 273 -11.72 9.24 2.91
C HIS A 273 -11.86 7.89 3.64
N GLY A 274 -12.94 7.13 3.37
CA GLY A 274 -13.24 5.86 4.02
C GLY A 274 -13.21 4.66 3.07
N VAL A 275 -13.97 3.61 3.41
CA VAL A 275 -14.02 2.34 2.67
C VAL A 275 -14.42 2.53 1.21
N ALA A 276 -15.28 3.50 0.87
CA ALA A 276 -15.66 3.74 -0.53
C ALA A 276 -14.47 4.14 -1.42
N GLY A 277 -13.44 4.80 -0.86
CA GLY A 277 -12.19 5.14 -1.54
C GLY A 277 -11.10 4.07 -1.39
N ALA A 278 -11.45 2.83 -1.02
CA ALA A 278 -10.46 1.78 -0.78
C ALA A 278 -9.67 1.40 -2.04
N ALA A 279 -10.34 1.28 -3.18
CA ALA A 279 -9.71 0.96 -4.46
C ALA A 279 -9.17 2.21 -5.17
N GLY A 280 -8.47 3.08 -4.43
CA GLY A 280 -7.81 4.29 -4.92
C GLY A 280 -6.46 4.52 -4.27
N LEU A 281 -5.54 5.13 -5.02
CA LEU A 281 -4.21 5.52 -4.55
C LEU A 281 -4.24 6.96 -4.05
N TYR A 282 -4.31 7.13 -2.72
CA TYR A 282 -4.38 8.44 -2.07
C TYR A 282 -3.25 8.59 -1.04
N THR A 283 -2.03 8.63 -1.58
CA THR A 283 -0.80 8.80 -0.82
C THR A 283 0.06 9.90 -1.47
N ALA A 284 0.84 10.59 -0.65
CA ALA A 284 1.86 11.52 -1.08
C ALA A 284 3.20 11.13 -0.45
N ALA A 285 4.30 11.43 -1.12
CA ALA A 285 5.62 11.14 -0.59
C ALA A 285 6.68 12.17 -0.97
N TYR A 286 7.69 12.30 -0.11
CA TYR A 286 8.90 13.09 -0.35
C TYR A 286 10.07 12.53 0.45
N PHE A 287 11.29 12.96 0.15
CA PHE A 287 12.49 12.48 0.85
C PHE A 287 12.90 13.39 2.01
N ALA A 288 12.93 12.82 3.21
CA ALA A 288 13.60 13.41 4.36
C ALA A 288 15.09 13.07 4.35
N LYS A 289 15.92 14.01 4.81
CA LYS A 289 17.37 13.87 4.92
C LYS A 289 17.80 14.17 6.34
N VAL A 290 18.53 13.26 6.98
CA VAL A 290 19.09 13.43 8.32
C VAL A 290 20.60 13.20 8.32
N PRO A 291 21.40 14.07 8.97
CA PRO A 291 22.85 13.93 9.05
C PRO A 291 23.26 12.89 10.11
N GLY A 292 24.45 12.30 9.95
CA GLY A 292 24.95 11.28 10.88
C GLY A 292 25.42 11.80 12.24
N THR A 293 25.48 13.12 12.39
CA THR A 293 25.90 13.81 13.61
C THR A 293 24.76 14.04 14.60
N GLN A 294 23.50 13.83 14.19
CA GLN A 294 22.34 14.03 15.07
C GLN A 294 22.14 12.84 16.02
N SER A 295 21.72 13.15 17.25
CA SER A 295 21.37 12.11 18.22
C SER A 295 20.10 11.35 17.79
N TRP A 296 19.88 10.15 18.34
CA TRP A 296 18.65 9.40 18.09
C TRP A 296 17.39 10.21 18.44
N LEU A 297 17.42 10.96 19.55
CA LEU A 297 16.26 11.73 20.00
C LEU A 297 16.01 12.94 19.09
N ASP A 298 17.07 13.57 18.58
CA ASP A 298 16.93 14.70 17.64
C ASP A 298 16.37 14.22 16.30
N ASN A 299 16.84 13.08 15.79
CA ASN A 299 16.26 12.43 14.60
C ASN A 299 14.78 12.10 14.83
N ALA A 300 14.42 11.56 16.00
CA ALA A 300 13.03 11.24 16.31
C ALA A 300 12.14 12.49 16.35
N ARG A 301 12.63 13.61 16.92
CA ARG A 301 11.90 14.89 16.94
C ARG A 301 11.79 15.54 15.56
N TYR A 302 12.83 15.38 14.73
CA TYR A 302 12.78 15.79 13.33
C TYR A 302 11.66 15.04 12.59
N TYR A 303 11.64 13.71 12.66
CA TYR A 303 10.57 12.91 12.04
C TYR A 303 9.19 13.20 12.64
N GLU A 304 9.11 13.49 13.94
CA GLU A 304 7.85 13.91 14.57
C GLU A 304 7.29 15.19 13.93
N THR A 305 8.17 16.16 13.66
CA THR A 305 7.81 17.42 12.99
C THR A 305 7.34 17.15 11.56
N GLU A 306 8.08 16.33 10.82
CA GLU A 306 7.72 15.93 9.45
C GLU A 306 6.37 15.20 9.39
N TYR A 307 6.12 14.26 10.29
CA TYR A 307 4.84 13.56 10.37
C TYR A 307 3.71 14.44 10.89
N ALA A 308 3.99 15.46 11.70
CA ALA A 308 2.99 16.41 12.20
C ALA A 308 2.56 17.40 11.09
N ASN A 309 3.47 17.75 10.18
CA ASN A 309 3.16 18.53 8.98
C ASN A 309 2.19 17.80 8.05
N GLY A 310 2.25 16.45 8.04
CA GLY A 310 1.36 15.60 7.26
C GLY A 310 1.40 15.89 5.76
N ALA A 311 0.27 15.67 5.08
CA ALA A 311 0.07 16.21 3.74
C ALA A 311 -0.28 17.70 3.83
N SER A 312 0.76 18.54 3.89
CA SER A 312 0.60 19.98 4.08
C SER A 312 -0.22 20.63 2.95
N PRO A 313 -0.80 21.82 3.18
CA PRO A 313 -1.44 22.62 2.13
C PRO A 313 -0.52 22.96 0.95
N ASP A 314 0.80 22.86 1.12
CA ASP A 314 1.79 23.05 0.05
C ASP A 314 2.06 21.75 -0.72
N LEU A 315 1.94 20.59 -0.06
CA LEU A 315 2.12 19.26 -0.67
C LEU A 315 0.90 18.78 -1.46
N ILE A 316 -0.31 19.18 -1.06
CA ILE A 316 -1.54 18.72 -1.74
C ILE A 316 -1.65 19.25 -3.19
N PRO A 317 -1.44 20.55 -3.47
CA PRO A 317 -1.65 21.11 -4.80
C PRO A 317 -0.66 20.62 -5.86
N ILE A 318 0.50 20.11 -5.45
CA ILE A 318 1.58 19.69 -6.36
C ILE A 318 1.39 18.26 -6.87
N LEU A 319 0.43 17.50 -6.32
CA LEU A 319 0.17 16.11 -6.70
C LEU A 319 -0.24 15.96 -8.18
N SER A 320 -0.93 16.96 -8.74
CA SER A 320 -1.28 17.00 -10.17
C SER A 320 -0.06 17.14 -11.10
N TYR A 321 1.12 17.45 -10.56
CA TYR A 321 2.28 17.93 -11.33
C TYR A 321 3.55 17.09 -11.12
N GLY A 322 3.38 15.83 -10.72
CA GLY A 322 4.44 14.83 -10.79
C GLY A 322 5.23 14.59 -9.50
N VAL A 323 4.74 15.04 -8.34
CA VAL A 323 5.35 14.65 -7.04
C VAL A 323 4.74 13.34 -6.55
N ILE A 324 5.39 12.25 -6.96
CA ILE A 324 5.55 10.98 -6.23
C ILE A 324 4.23 10.37 -5.69
N SER A 325 3.37 9.95 -6.63
CA SER A 325 2.58 8.73 -6.44
C SER A 325 3.49 7.54 -6.80
N THR A 326 4.35 7.12 -5.88
CA THR A 326 5.13 5.87 -6.00
C THR A 326 4.58 4.80 -5.08
#